data_AF-A0A3M7MX17-F1
#
_entry.id   AF-A0A3M7MX17-F1
#
_cell.length_a   1.000
_cell.length_b   1.000
_cell.length_c   1.000
_cell.angle_alpha   90.00
_cell.angle_beta   90.00
_cell.angle_gamma   90.00
#
_symmetry.space_group_name_H-M   'P 1'
#
loop_
_entity.id
_entity.type
_entity.pdbx_description
1 polymer ?
#
loop_
_entity_poly.entity_id
_entity_poly.type
_entity_poly.pdbx_seq_one_letter_code
_entity_poly.pdbx_strand_id
1 'polypeptide(L)'
;MERIPTTLCRSCCLRVGRTLSSPAPSSTRGLATTAPLAAISPESPRYIDVPQSLQEDWLPRRFVPGRMPVPREIFPRNRPDKPSPEYLASVTPEPKQPVDTTKLSEKALYRHRLGQLRKQYLRESLVQLHKRKQAATARMKFRSDEKQADHARLVAQAAREDERLTSISVPTSMNPNAKLDLRSAADRRQIHEEKTANVSRAKTDKTAVRLDNLHTLYMNARTFIVNEAQLKAKIAEEFADNKFNKVDAGKSGEQNMSLWDSLGAPDGIKDMVNKSTVSPRMREQDPAYEAAWERDQERMKRVAEKLSGGKI
;
A
#
# COMPACT_ATOMS: atom_id res chain seq x y z
N MET A 1 -29.22 58.56 -14.77
CA MET A 1 -29.17 57.09 -14.87
C MET A 1 -27.72 56.66 -14.66
N GLU A 2 -27.34 56.38 -13.43
CA GLU A 2 -26.00 55.93 -13.07
C GLU A 2 -26.02 54.42 -12.84
N ARG A 3 -25.10 53.70 -13.49
CA ARG A 3 -24.97 52.25 -13.38
C ARG A 3 -24.34 51.90 -12.04
N ILE A 4 -25.08 51.19 -11.18
CA ILE A 4 -24.56 50.63 -9.94
C ILE A 4 -23.57 49.50 -10.29
N PRO A 5 -22.35 49.49 -9.75
CA PRO A 5 -21.34 48.49 -10.08
C PRO A 5 -21.70 47.10 -9.52
N THR A 6 -21.50 46.08 -10.35
CA THR A 6 -21.78 44.65 -10.13
C THR A 6 -20.78 43.98 -9.20
N THR A 7 -20.51 44.54 -8.02
CA THR A 7 -19.56 43.95 -7.04
C THR A 7 -19.99 44.13 -5.58
N LEU A 8 -21.26 43.86 -5.25
CA LEU A 8 -21.69 43.76 -3.86
C LEU A 8 -22.01 42.32 -3.45
N CYS A 9 -21.40 41.87 -2.36
CA CYS A 9 -21.61 40.55 -1.77
C CYS A 9 -23.03 40.40 -1.19
N ARG A 10 -23.57 39.18 -1.29
CA ARG A 10 -24.92 38.72 -0.88
C ARG A 10 -25.33 39.10 0.56
N SER A 11 -24.37 39.34 1.46
CA SER A 11 -24.62 39.76 2.85
C SER A 11 -24.74 41.28 3.04
N CYS A 12 -24.25 42.09 2.10
CA CYS A 12 -24.26 43.56 2.20
C CYS A 12 -25.58 44.16 1.69
N CYS A 13 -26.21 43.58 0.68
CA CYS A 13 -27.50 44.06 0.15
C CYS A 13 -28.64 43.97 1.18
N LEU A 14 -28.59 43.00 2.11
CA LEU A 14 -29.60 42.83 3.16
C LEU A 14 -29.55 43.89 4.26
N ARG A 15 -28.47 44.69 4.36
CA ARG A 15 -28.34 45.75 5.37
C ARG A 15 -28.67 47.14 4.85
N VAL A 16 -28.59 47.40 3.55
CA VAL A 16 -28.81 48.74 2.98
C VAL A 16 -30.30 49.11 2.91
N GLY A 17 -31.21 48.14 2.85
CA GLY A 17 -32.66 48.41 2.76
C GLY A 17 -33.37 48.75 4.09
N ARG A 18 -32.67 48.89 5.22
CA ARG A 18 -33.32 49.11 6.54
C ARG A 18 -33.42 50.55 7.00
N THR A 19 -32.91 51.51 6.24
CA THR A 19 -33.05 52.93 6.57
C THR A 19 -33.58 53.67 5.36
N LEU A 20 -34.90 53.79 5.25
CA LEU A 20 -35.65 55.00 4.88
C LEU A 20 -37.09 54.65 4.46
N SER A 21 -38.02 55.41 5.04
CA SER A 21 -39.46 55.50 4.77
C SER A 21 -40.36 54.39 5.34
N SER A 22 -41.10 54.80 6.36
CA SER A 22 -42.36 54.21 6.80
C SER A 22 -43.49 54.87 6.01
N PRO A 23 -44.40 54.11 5.38
CA PRO A 23 -45.78 54.56 5.17
C PRO A 23 -46.74 53.73 6.04
N ALA A 24 -47.78 54.43 6.52
CA ALA A 24 -48.79 53.95 7.44
C ALA A 24 -49.56 52.69 6.96
N PRO A 25 -50.14 51.89 7.87
CA PRO A 25 -50.89 50.69 7.50
C PRO A 25 -52.31 51.04 7.02
N SER A 26 -52.56 50.94 5.71
CA SER A 26 -53.92 50.79 5.20
C SER A 26 -54.33 49.32 5.32
N SER A 27 -55.34 49.07 6.15
CA SER A 27 -55.95 47.76 6.38
C SER A 27 -56.77 47.33 5.16
N THR A 28 -56.18 46.58 4.24
CA THR A 28 -56.91 45.71 3.32
C THR A 28 -56.55 44.25 3.63
N ARG A 29 -57.56 43.50 4.08
CA ARG A 29 -57.46 42.09 4.47
C ARG A 29 -57.32 41.23 3.21
N GLY A 30 -56.10 41.03 2.73
CA GLY A 30 -55.79 40.10 1.65
C GLY A 30 -55.79 38.66 2.17
N LEU A 31 -56.64 37.80 1.61
CA LEU A 31 -56.66 36.34 1.82
C LEU A 31 -55.50 35.65 1.07
N ALA A 32 -54.29 36.19 1.16
CA ALA A 32 -53.09 35.59 0.57
C ALA A 32 -52.22 35.00 1.68
N THR A 33 -51.89 33.71 1.60
CA THR A 33 -51.05 32.99 2.57
C THR A 33 -49.56 33.33 2.49
N THR A 34 -49.18 34.28 1.64
CA THR A 34 -47.78 34.69 1.41
C THR A 34 -47.64 36.19 1.63
N ALA A 35 -46.73 36.59 2.54
CA ALA A 35 -46.37 38.00 2.73
C ALA A 35 -45.80 38.58 1.42
N PRO A 36 -46.22 39.78 0.98
CA PRO A 36 -45.69 40.38 -0.24
C PRO A 36 -44.22 40.75 -0.04
N LEU A 37 -43.31 39.93 -0.56
CA LEU A 37 -41.90 40.28 -0.73
C LEU A 37 -41.81 41.33 -1.84
N ALA A 38 -42.07 42.60 -1.54
CA ALA A 38 -41.93 43.72 -2.48
C ALA A 38 -40.51 43.85 -3.08
N ALA A 39 -39.54 43.07 -2.58
CA ALA A 39 -38.16 42.99 -3.06
C ALA A 39 -37.92 41.99 -4.20
N ILE A 40 -38.87 41.09 -4.52
CA ILE A 40 -38.74 40.10 -5.59
C ILE A 40 -39.71 40.47 -6.71
N SER A 41 -39.18 40.69 -7.92
CA SER A 41 -40.01 41.01 -9.08
C SER A 41 -40.92 39.82 -9.44
N PRO A 42 -42.13 40.07 -9.98
CA PRO A 42 -43.04 39.01 -10.43
C PRO A 42 -42.47 38.13 -11.55
N GLU A 43 -41.48 38.63 -12.28
CA GLU A 43 -40.75 37.88 -13.31
C GLU A 43 -39.77 36.85 -12.74
N SER A 44 -39.42 36.95 -11.46
CA SER A 44 -38.53 35.98 -10.83
C SER A 44 -39.25 34.65 -10.61
N PRO A 45 -38.66 33.49 -10.94
CA PRO A 45 -39.25 32.19 -10.64
C PRO A 45 -39.40 31.92 -9.14
N ARG A 46 -38.80 32.76 -8.29
CA ARG A 46 -38.94 32.75 -6.83
C ARG A 46 -39.99 33.73 -6.31
N TYR A 47 -40.78 34.32 -7.19
CA TYR A 47 -41.89 35.19 -6.79
C TYR A 47 -42.94 34.41 -5.98
N ILE A 48 -43.13 33.13 -6.32
CA ILE A 48 -43.93 32.18 -5.55
C ILE A 48 -43.02 30.99 -5.21
N ASP A 49 -42.80 30.75 -3.92
CA ASP A 49 -42.06 29.58 -3.46
C ASP A 49 -42.97 28.35 -3.47
N VAL A 50 -42.86 27.54 -4.53
CA VAL A 50 -43.54 26.25 -4.64
C VAL A 50 -42.63 25.17 -4.03
N PRO A 51 -43.06 24.46 -2.96
CA PRO A 51 -42.26 23.39 -2.37
C PRO A 51 -42.11 22.23 -3.36
N GLN A 52 -40.91 21.66 -3.41
CA GLN A 52 -40.58 20.51 -4.27
C GLN A 52 -40.84 19.18 -3.54
N SER A 53 -40.99 18.10 -4.31
CA SER A 53 -41.08 16.74 -3.76
C SER A 53 -39.77 16.34 -3.06
N LEU A 54 -39.85 15.41 -2.09
CA LEU A 54 -38.67 14.90 -1.38
C LEU A 54 -37.69 14.16 -2.30
N GLN A 55 -38.20 13.56 -3.37
CA GLN A 55 -37.43 12.96 -4.44
C GLN A 55 -37.59 13.86 -5.66
N GLU A 56 -36.55 14.64 -5.95
CA GLU A 56 -36.46 15.45 -7.16
C GLU A 56 -36.15 14.58 -8.38
N ASP A 57 -36.51 15.05 -9.57
CA ASP A 57 -36.12 14.41 -10.83
C ASP A 57 -34.60 14.31 -10.93
N TRP A 58 -34.09 13.11 -11.21
CA TRP A 58 -32.67 12.82 -11.21
C TRP A 58 -31.95 13.53 -12.37
N LEU A 59 -31.35 14.68 -12.08
CA LEU A 59 -30.46 15.39 -12.99
C LEU A 59 -29.00 15.07 -12.63
N PRO A 60 -28.26 14.33 -13.48
CA PRO A 60 -26.87 13.97 -13.18
C PRO A 60 -26.00 15.23 -13.13
N ARG A 61 -25.23 15.39 -12.05
CA ARG A 61 -24.26 16.49 -11.91
C ARG A 61 -23.11 16.27 -12.88
N ARG A 62 -22.76 17.30 -13.66
CA ARG A 62 -21.58 17.27 -14.54
C ARG A 62 -20.30 17.16 -13.70
N PHE A 63 -19.35 16.34 -14.15
CA PHE A 63 -18.03 16.25 -13.53
C PHE A 63 -17.27 17.56 -13.72
N VAL A 64 -16.79 18.15 -12.62
CA VAL A 64 -15.96 19.36 -12.63
C VAL A 64 -14.50 18.94 -12.47
N PRO A 65 -13.63 19.11 -13.48
CA PRO A 65 -12.22 18.74 -13.38
C PRO A 65 -11.46 19.65 -12.41
N GLY A 66 -10.35 19.15 -11.87
CA GLY A 66 -9.46 19.86 -10.95
C GLY A 66 -9.65 19.48 -9.48
N ARG A 67 -8.65 19.81 -8.65
CA ARG A 67 -8.67 19.58 -7.20
C ARG A 67 -8.14 20.80 -6.46
N MET A 68 -8.89 21.28 -5.47
CA MET A 68 -8.42 22.31 -4.55
C MET A 68 -7.43 21.71 -3.53
N PRO A 69 -6.38 22.45 -3.13
CA PRO A 69 -5.45 21.97 -2.11
C PRO A 69 -6.18 21.78 -0.77
N VAL A 70 -5.93 20.64 -0.13
CA VAL A 70 -6.55 20.32 1.16
C VAL A 70 -5.90 21.18 2.27
N PRO A 71 -6.68 21.97 3.03
CA PRO A 71 -6.14 22.75 4.14
C PRO A 71 -5.47 21.86 5.20
N ARG A 72 -4.33 22.33 5.72
CA ARG A 72 -3.57 21.59 6.75
C ARG A 72 -4.35 21.51 8.08
N GLU A 73 -4.22 20.38 8.76
CA GLU A 73 -4.77 20.22 10.11
C GLU A 73 -3.95 20.99 11.16
N ILE A 74 -4.62 21.85 11.93
CA ILE A 74 -4.01 22.73 12.94
C ILE A 74 -4.05 22.09 14.34
N PHE A 75 -5.04 21.25 14.62
CA PHE A 75 -5.32 20.71 15.97
C PHE A 75 -5.23 19.17 16.00
N PRO A 76 -4.06 18.56 15.77
CA PRO A 76 -3.93 17.10 15.84
C PRO A 76 -4.10 16.61 17.29
N ARG A 77 -4.52 15.34 17.46
CA ARG A 77 -4.83 14.73 18.76
C ARG A 77 -3.62 14.63 19.72
N ASN A 78 -2.40 14.51 19.18
CA ASN A 78 -1.19 14.24 19.96
C ASN A 78 -0.42 15.52 20.34
N ARG A 79 -1.04 16.70 20.27
CA ARG A 79 -0.38 17.99 20.57
C ARG A 79 -1.14 18.74 21.66
N PRO A 80 -0.47 19.65 22.40
CA PRO A 80 -1.13 20.49 23.39
C PRO A 80 -2.23 21.33 22.76
N ASP A 81 -3.30 21.55 23.53
CA ASP A 81 -4.47 22.28 23.10
C ASP A 81 -4.18 23.76 22.90
N LYS A 82 -3.95 24.14 21.64
CA LYS A 82 -3.77 25.53 21.19
C LYS A 82 -4.89 26.51 21.56
N PRO A 83 -6.18 26.13 21.68
CA PRO A 83 -7.21 27.07 22.11
C PRO A 83 -7.22 27.30 23.63
N SER A 84 -6.38 26.60 24.40
CA SER A 84 -6.29 26.78 25.85
C SER A 84 -5.91 28.23 26.20
N PRO A 85 -6.53 28.84 27.24
CA PRO A 85 -6.20 30.19 27.66
C PRO A 85 -4.71 30.33 28.04
N GLU A 86 -4.11 29.27 28.60
CA GLU A 86 -2.68 29.25 28.98
C GLU A 86 -1.77 29.37 27.74
N TYR A 87 -2.08 28.62 26.68
CA TYR A 87 -1.35 28.68 25.42
C TYR A 87 -1.53 30.05 24.73
N LEU A 88 -2.74 30.60 24.78
CA LEU A 88 -3.00 31.92 24.21
C LEU A 88 -2.22 33.00 24.99
N ALA A 89 -2.20 32.94 26.32
CA ALA A 89 -1.43 33.87 27.14
C ALA A 89 0.08 33.76 26.86
N SER A 90 0.61 32.54 26.69
CA SER A 90 2.04 32.33 26.41
C SER A 90 2.46 32.80 25.01
N VAL A 91 1.62 32.57 23.98
CA VAL A 91 1.93 32.94 22.58
C VAL A 91 1.62 34.40 22.28
N THR A 92 0.69 35.00 23.01
CA THR A 92 0.33 36.42 22.90
C THR A 92 0.55 37.16 24.22
N PRO A 93 1.80 37.25 24.70
CA PRO A 93 2.08 37.88 25.98
C PRO A 93 1.72 39.37 25.93
N GLU A 94 1.16 39.87 27.01
CA GLU A 94 0.91 41.29 27.20
C GLU A 94 2.20 42.00 27.62
N PRO A 95 2.40 43.27 27.24
CA PRO A 95 3.60 43.99 27.64
C PRO A 95 3.65 44.10 29.16
N LYS A 96 4.84 43.86 29.75
CA LYS A 96 5.06 43.91 31.20
C LYS A 96 4.75 45.29 31.80
N GLN A 97 4.91 46.34 31.00
CA GLN A 97 4.56 47.72 31.35
C GLN A 97 3.56 48.26 30.33
N PRO A 98 2.56 49.03 30.77
CA PRO A 98 1.64 49.69 29.85
C PRO A 98 2.42 50.62 28.92
N VAL A 99 2.15 50.52 27.61
CA VAL A 99 2.85 51.33 26.60
C VAL A 99 2.14 52.68 26.46
N ASP A 100 2.80 53.75 26.88
CA ASP A 100 2.32 55.13 26.75
C ASP A 100 2.30 55.57 25.27
N THR A 101 1.17 55.39 24.58
CA THR A 101 1.04 55.70 23.14
C THR A 101 1.33 57.17 22.78
N THR A 102 1.23 58.11 23.73
CA THR A 102 1.53 59.54 23.52
C THR A 102 3.01 59.84 23.37
N LYS A 103 3.90 58.99 23.90
CA LYS A 103 5.36 59.19 23.88
C LYS A 103 6.04 58.44 22.71
N LEU A 104 5.29 57.69 21.91
CA LEU A 104 5.83 56.86 20.85
C LEU A 104 5.95 57.64 19.53
N SER A 105 7.05 57.43 18.83
CA SER A 105 7.18 57.82 17.41
C SER A 105 6.08 57.16 16.56
N GLU A 106 5.63 57.82 15.48
CA GLU A 106 4.60 57.32 14.56
C GLU A 106 4.89 55.87 14.08
N LYS A 107 6.15 55.56 13.77
CA LYS A 107 6.57 54.22 13.37
C LYS A 107 6.39 53.20 14.49
N ALA A 108 6.66 53.59 15.73
CA ALA A 108 6.46 52.74 16.90
C ALA A 108 4.96 52.54 17.19
N LEU A 109 4.14 53.58 17.02
CA LEU A 109 2.68 53.50 17.11
C LEU A 109 2.09 52.53 16.08
N TYR A 110 2.54 52.59 14.83
CA TYR A 110 2.09 51.66 13.80
C TYR A 110 2.44 50.20 14.16
N ARG A 111 3.68 49.95 14.60
CA ARG A 111 4.12 48.61 15.06
C ARG A 111 3.31 48.11 16.24
N HIS A 112 2.99 49.00 17.19
CA HIS A 112 2.15 48.68 18.33
C HIS A 112 0.74 48.25 17.91
N ARG A 113 0.07 49.05 17.04
CA ARG A 113 -1.25 48.73 16.48
C ARG A 113 -1.24 47.39 15.73
N LEU A 114 -0.22 47.17 14.89
CA LEU A 114 -0.08 45.92 14.14
C LEU A 114 0.13 44.71 15.06
N GLY A 115 0.91 44.89 16.14
CA GLY A 115 1.09 43.88 17.17
C GLY A 115 -0.22 43.51 17.87
N GLN A 116 -1.03 44.50 18.24
CA GLN A 116 -2.34 44.29 18.85
C GLN A 116 -3.30 43.55 17.90
N LEU A 117 -3.39 43.96 16.64
CA LEU A 117 -4.21 43.29 15.63
C LEU A 117 -3.81 41.83 15.43
N ARG A 118 -2.51 41.54 15.32
CA ARG A 118 -2.02 40.15 15.20
C ARG A 118 -2.38 39.29 16.39
N LYS A 119 -2.28 39.83 17.62
CA LYS A 119 -2.68 39.12 18.84
C LYS A 119 -4.18 38.84 18.86
N GLN A 120 -5.00 39.82 18.52
CA GLN A 120 -6.46 39.68 18.42
C GLN A 120 -6.83 38.59 17.40
N TYR A 121 -6.33 38.70 16.17
CA TYR A 121 -6.62 37.73 15.11
C TYR A 121 -6.13 36.32 15.46
N LEU A 122 -4.98 36.16 16.10
CA LEU A 122 -4.50 34.85 16.52
C LEU A 122 -5.41 34.22 17.58
N ARG A 123 -5.80 34.98 18.61
CA ARG A 123 -6.70 34.52 19.67
C ARG A 123 -8.06 34.12 19.09
N GLU A 124 -8.67 34.99 18.31
CA GLU A 124 -9.98 34.75 17.71
C GLU A 124 -9.96 33.58 16.73
N SER A 125 -8.96 33.52 15.84
CA SER A 125 -8.88 32.46 14.83
C SER A 125 -8.70 31.08 15.44
N LEU A 126 -7.85 30.92 16.46
CA LEU A 126 -7.65 29.62 17.11
C LEU A 126 -8.94 29.13 17.79
N VAL A 127 -9.64 30.02 18.50
CA VAL A 127 -10.92 29.70 19.15
C VAL A 127 -11.98 29.34 18.11
N GLN A 128 -12.12 30.14 17.05
CA GLN A 128 -13.14 29.91 16.01
C GLN A 128 -12.86 28.64 15.21
N LEU A 129 -11.62 28.40 14.80
CA LEU A 129 -11.24 27.20 14.05
C LEU A 129 -11.43 25.94 14.89
N HIS A 130 -11.14 26.01 16.19
CA HIS A 130 -11.39 24.91 17.10
C HIS A 130 -12.90 24.62 17.23
N LYS A 131 -13.73 25.65 17.42
CA LYS A 131 -15.20 25.50 17.43
C LYS A 131 -15.72 24.87 16.13
N ARG A 132 -15.19 25.29 14.98
CA ARG A 132 -15.53 24.69 13.67
C ARG A 132 -15.14 23.21 13.61
N LYS A 133 -13.95 22.85 14.09
CA LYS A 133 -13.49 21.46 14.17
C LYS A 133 -14.43 20.64 15.05
N GLN A 134 -14.72 21.09 16.27
CA GLN A 134 -15.61 20.40 17.22
C GLN A 134 -17.00 20.18 16.62
N ALA A 135 -17.58 21.19 15.98
CA ALA A 135 -18.89 21.07 15.34
C ALA A 135 -18.86 20.07 14.18
N ALA A 136 -17.81 20.09 13.35
CA ALA A 136 -17.66 19.13 12.25
C ALA A 136 -17.48 17.69 12.78
N THR A 137 -16.63 17.49 13.79
CA THR A 137 -16.42 16.17 14.41
C THR A 137 -17.66 15.64 15.10
N ALA A 138 -18.42 16.50 15.78
CA ALA A 138 -19.68 16.11 16.43
C ALA A 138 -20.71 15.64 15.40
N ARG A 139 -20.86 16.36 14.29
CA ARG A 139 -21.76 15.96 13.18
C ARG A 139 -21.34 14.64 12.54
N MET A 140 -20.05 14.44 12.31
CA MET A 140 -19.54 13.18 11.76
C MET A 140 -19.76 12.01 12.72
N LYS A 141 -19.47 12.21 14.01
CA LYS A 141 -19.66 11.21 15.04
C LYS A 141 -21.15 10.84 15.17
N PHE A 142 -22.03 11.82 15.26
CA PHE A 142 -23.48 11.59 15.32
C PHE A 142 -23.97 10.71 14.17
N ARG A 143 -23.60 11.04 12.92
CA ARG A 143 -23.96 10.24 11.73
C ARG A 143 -23.34 8.84 11.75
N SER A 144 -22.14 8.70 12.28
CA SER A 144 -21.47 7.40 12.39
C SER A 144 -22.17 6.52 13.42
N ASP A 145 -22.48 7.08 14.58
CA ASP A 145 -23.12 6.38 15.68
C ASP A 145 -24.53 5.93 15.28
N GLU A 146 -25.31 6.78 14.61
CA GLU A 146 -26.63 6.45 14.05
C GLU A 146 -26.55 5.27 13.07
N LYS A 147 -25.64 5.33 12.09
CA LYS A 147 -25.44 4.23 11.12
C LYS A 147 -24.99 2.93 11.78
N GLN A 148 -24.12 3.02 12.79
CA GLN A 148 -23.65 1.84 13.52
C GLN A 148 -24.79 1.21 14.33
N ALA A 149 -25.63 2.03 14.97
CA ALA A 149 -26.80 1.56 15.69
C ALA A 149 -27.81 0.88 14.74
N ASP A 150 -28.09 1.49 13.59
CA ASP A 150 -28.97 0.90 12.58
C ASP A 150 -28.42 -0.41 12.03
N HIS A 151 -27.13 -0.45 11.70
CA HIS A 151 -26.48 -1.67 11.23
C HIS A 151 -26.51 -2.77 12.29
N ALA A 152 -26.18 -2.45 13.56
CA ALA A 152 -26.24 -3.40 14.65
C ALA A 152 -27.66 -3.93 14.86
N ARG A 153 -28.67 -3.07 14.75
CA ARG A 153 -30.09 -3.46 14.80
C ARG A 153 -30.45 -4.42 13.66
N LEU A 154 -30.06 -4.11 12.42
CA LEU A 154 -30.36 -4.94 11.25
C LEU A 154 -29.66 -6.30 11.32
N VAL A 155 -28.42 -6.35 11.79
CA VAL A 155 -27.67 -7.60 11.97
C VAL A 155 -28.26 -8.46 13.08
N ALA A 156 -28.73 -7.84 14.17
CA ALA A 156 -29.38 -8.55 15.27
C ALA A 156 -30.83 -8.95 14.95
N GLN A 157 -31.41 -8.42 13.87
CA GLN A 157 -32.77 -8.72 13.48
C GLN A 157 -32.89 -10.17 13.05
N ALA A 158 -33.86 -10.89 13.61
CA ALA A 158 -34.16 -12.24 13.18
C ALA A 158 -34.70 -12.25 11.73
N ALA A 159 -34.51 -13.37 11.03
CA ALA A 159 -35.12 -13.58 9.72
C ALA A 159 -36.64 -13.43 9.80
N ARG A 160 -37.24 -12.99 8.70
CA ARG A 160 -38.69 -12.84 8.60
C ARG A 160 -39.37 -14.19 8.79
N GLU A 161 -40.55 -14.21 9.43
CA GLU A 161 -41.26 -15.45 9.74
C GLU A 161 -41.62 -16.25 8.48
N ASP A 162 -42.05 -15.57 7.41
CA ASP A 162 -42.35 -16.19 6.12
C ASP A 162 -41.14 -16.94 5.56
N GLU A 163 -39.95 -16.32 5.59
CA GLU A 163 -38.70 -16.95 5.16
C GLU A 163 -38.32 -18.11 6.07
N ARG A 164 -38.45 -17.94 7.39
CA ARG A 164 -38.15 -19.01 8.37
C ARG A 164 -39.00 -20.25 8.13
N LEU A 165 -40.28 -20.10 7.81
CA LEU A 165 -41.23 -21.20 7.61
C LEU A 165 -41.16 -21.81 6.21
N THR A 166 -40.78 -21.05 5.20
CA THR A 166 -40.65 -21.52 3.80
C THR A 166 -39.24 -21.99 3.45
N SER A 167 -38.22 -21.61 4.23
CA SER A 167 -36.85 -22.05 4.04
C SER A 167 -36.72 -23.57 4.24
N ILE A 168 -35.88 -24.19 3.41
CA ILE A 168 -35.60 -25.63 3.50
C ILE A 168 -34.85 -25.91 4.80
N SER A 169 -35.22 -26.99 5.49
CA SER A 169 -34.52 -27.41 6.72
C SER A 169 -33.09 -27.87 6.40
N VAL A 170 -32.09 -27.17 6.94
CA VAL A 170 -30.69 -27.61 6.95
C VAL A 170 -30.42 -28.31 8.30
N PRO A 171 -29.99 -29.58 8.31
CA PRO A 171 -29.67 -30.28 9.55
C PRO A 171 -28.50 -29.60 10.24
N THR A 172 -28.53 -29.54 11.57
CA THR A 172 -27.51 -28.82 12.37
C THR A 172 -26.09 -29.30 12.11
N SER A 173 -25.92 -30.58 11.76
CA SER A 173 -24.63 -31.18 11.39
C SER A 173 -24.02 -30.62 10.10
N MET A 174 -24.83 -30.11 9.18
CA MET A 174 -24.38 -29.51 7.91
C MET A 174 -24.27 -27.99 7.98
N ASN A 175 -24.52 -27.37 9.14
CA ASN A 175 -24.41 -25.93 9.29
C ASN A 175 -22.94 -25.50 9.19
N PRO A 176 -22.54 -24.72 8.16
CA PRO A 176 -21.14 -24.31 7.99
C PRO A 176 -20.66 -23.36 9.10
N ASN A 177 -21.61 -22.71 9.78
CA ASN A 177 -21.34 -21.78 10.87
C ASN A 177 -21.30 -22.45 12.26
N ALA A 178 -21.67 -23.73 12.35
CA ALA A 178 -21.52 -24.45 13.60
C ALA A 178 -20.03 -24.62 13.88
N LYS A 179 -19.56 -24.10 15.02
CA LYS A 179 -18.20 -24.35 15.50
C LYS A 179 -18.11 -25.81 15.93
N LEU A 180 -17.88 -26.69 14.95
CA LEU A 180 -17.51 -28.07 15.22
C LEU A 180 -16.06 -28.06 15.72
N ASP A 181 -15.88 -27.96 17.05
CA ASP A 181 -14.61 -28.31 17.68
C ASP A 181 -14.47 -29.84 17.61
N LEU A 182 -14.07 -30.33 16.43
CA LEU A 182 -13.96 -31.77 16.13
C LEU A 182 -12.90 -32.49 16.98
N ARG A 183 -12.08 -31.76 17.75
CA ARG A 183 -10.96 -32.31 18.51
C ARG A 183 -10.87 -31.65 19.87
N SER A 184 -10.61 -32.45 20.91
CA SER A 184 -10.38 -31.94 22.25
C SER A 184 -9.15 -31.02 22.26
N ALA A 185 -9.10 -30.09 23.22
CA ALA A 185 -7.95 -29.22 23.40
C ALA A 185 -6.63 -30.00 23.61
N ALA A 186 -6.71 -31.21 24.19
CA ALA A 186 -5.58 -32.12 24.36
C ALA A 186 -5.08 -32.67 23.00
N ASP A 187 -5.98 -33.21 22.17
CA ASP A 187 -5.63 -33.76 20.85
C ASP A 187 -4.97 -32.70 19.97
N ARG A 188 -5.48 -31.45 20.01
CA ARG A 188 -4.91 -30.32 19.28
C ARG A 188 -3.46 -30.04 19.66
N ARG A 189 -3.10 -30.17 20.94
CA ARG A 189 -1.73 -29.97 21.41
C ARG A 189 -0.82 -31.07 20.91
N GLN A 190 -1.25 -32.33 20.99
CA GLN A 190 -0.49 -33.47 20.48
C GLN A 190 -0.21 -33.33 18.98
N ILE A 191 -1.23 -33.01 18.18
CA ILE A 191 -1.06 -32.79 16.72
C ILE A 191 -0.09 -31.64 16.45
N HIS A 192 -0.17 -30.56 17.22
CA HIS A 192 0.74 -29.44 17.08
C HIS A 192 2.18 -29.85 17.39
N GLU A 193 2.41 -30.61 18.47
CA GLU A 193 3.72 -31.15 18.82
C GLU A 193 4.27 -32.07 17.73
N GLU A 194 3.47 -33.00 17.19
CA GLU A 194 3.86 -33.84 16.08
C GLU A 194 4.19 -33.04 14.81
N LYS A 195 3.36 -32.05 14.47
CA LYS A 195 3.58 -31.19 13.28
C LYS A 195 4.83 -30.34 13.46
N THR A 196 5.08 -29.79 14.65
CA THR A 196 6.28 -29.00 14.92
C THR A 196 7.54 -29.87 14.87
N ALA A 197 7.50 -31.10 15.39
CA ALA A 197 8.60 -32.06 15.27
C ALA A 197 8.88 -32.45 13.80
N ASN A 198 7.84 -32.63 12.98
CA ASN A 198 8.01 -32.92 11.56
C ASN A 198 8.61 -31.73 10.80
N VAL A 199 8.18 -30.51 11.12
CA VAL A 199 8.74 -29.29 10.54
C VAL A 199 10.19 -29.08 10.95
N SER A 200 10.57 -29.40 12.20
CA SER A 200 11.95 -29.29 12.64
C SER A 200 12.85 -30.29 11.92
N ARG A 201 12.42 -31.54 11.76
CA ARG A 201 13.12 -32.56 10.94
C ARG A 201 13.30 -32.12 9.49
N ALA A 202 12.23 -31.64 8.85
CA ALA A 202 12.34 -31.14 7.48
C ALA A 202 13.29 -29.93 7.34
N LYS A 203 13.42 -29.11 8.39
CA LYS A 203 14.42 -28.02 8.42
C LYS A 203 15.84 -28.56 8.57
N THR A 204 16.07 -29.56 9.42
CA THR A 204 17.40 -30.17 9.58
C THR A 204 17.88 -30.83 8.29
N ASP A 205 16.98 -31.50 7.58
CA ASP A 205 17.31 -32.14 6.30
C ASP A 205 17.69 -31.09 5.24
N LYS A 206 16.94 -30.00 5.15
CA LYS A 206 17.28 -28.86 4.26
C LYS A 206 18.62 -28.24 4.60
N THR A 207 18.95 -28.13 5.89
CA THR A 207 20.26 -27.61 6.29
C THR A 207 21.38 -28.58 5.94
N ALA A 208 21.18 -29.89 6.09
CA ALA A 208 22.16 -30.91 5.70
C ALA A 208 22.45 -30.85 4.19
N VAL A 209 21.41 -30.78 3.35
CA VAL A 209 21.56 -30.61 1.88
C VAL A 209 22.29 -29.31 1.55
N ARG A 210 22.01 -28.21 2.25
CA ARG A 210 22.74 -26.95 2.03
C ARG A 210 24.22 -27.09 2.36
N LEU A 211 24.56 -27.78 3.46
CA LEU A 211 25.96 -28.00 3.85
C LEU A 211 26.68 -28.88 2.83
N ASP A 212 26.04 -29.93 2.31
CA ASP A 212 26.61 -30.77 1.25
C ASP A 212 26.87 -29.98 -0.04
N ASN A 213 25.93 -29.11 -0.44
CA ASN A 213 26.12 -28.22 -1.58
C ASN A 213 27.28 -27.22 -1.36
N LEU A 214 27.43 -26.68 -0.15
CA LEU A 214 28.55 -25.80 0.19
C LEU A 214 29.89 -26.54 0.18
N HIS A 215 29.92 -27.78 0.69
CA HIS A 215 31.10 -28.63 0.63
C HIS A 215 31.47 -28.96 -0.83
N THR A 216 30.46 -29.20 -1.67
CA THR A 216 30.61 -29.38 -3.10
C THR A 216 31.26 -28.17 -3.77
N LEU A 217 30.76 -26.97 -3.45
CA LEU A 217 31.32 -25.72 -3.94
C LEU A 217 32.77 -25.53 -3.47
N TYR A 218 33.06 -25.84 -2.19
CA TYR A 218 34.39 -25.72 -1.61
C TYR A 218 35.42 -26.61 -2.33
N MET A 219 35.08 -27.86 -2.64
CA MET A 219 35.98 -28.74 -3.39
C MET A 219 36.20 -28.24 -4.82
N ASN A 220 35.15 -27.71 -5.46
CA ASN A 220 35.24 -27.14 -6.79
C ASN A 220 35.97 -25.78 -6.82
N ALA A 221 36.06 -25.07 -5.69
CA ALA A 221 36.73 -23.77 -5.62
C ALA A 221 38.23 -23.85 -5.95
N ARG A 222 38.82 -25.05 -5.96
CA ARG A 222 40.20 -25.29 -6.44
C ARG A 222 40.39 -24.91 -7.92
N THR A 223 39.34 -24.98 -8.73
CA THR A 223 39.40 -24.60 -10.15
C THR A 223 38.98 -23.15 -10.41
N PHE A 224 38.47 -22.45 -9.39
CA PHE A 224 38.02 -21.06 -9.54
C PHE A 224 39.22 -20.12 -9.65
N ILE A 225 39.10 -19.16 -10.55
CA ILE A 225 40.10 -18.10 -10.73
C ILE A 225 39.66 -16.91 -9.88
N VAL A 226 40.40 -16.63 -8.81
CA VAL A 226 40.08 -15.53 -7.88
C VAL A 226 41.03 -14.35 -8.05
N ASN A 227 42.30 -14.62 -8.31
CA ASN A 227 43.35 -13.60 -8.43
C ASN A 227 43.79 -13.37 -9.88
N GLU A 228 44.24 -12.17 -10.20
CA GLU A 228 44.77 -11.84 -11.54
C GLU A 228 45.98 -12.70 -11.94
N ALA A 229 46.81 -13.10 -10.97
CA ALA A 229 47.95 -14.00 -11.23
C ALA A 229 47.48 -15.40 -11.69
N GLN A 230 46.44 -15.94 -11.06
CA GLN A 230 45.82 -17.21 -11.46
C GLN A 230 45.18 -17.09 -12.84
N LEU A 231 44.56 -15.93 -13.13
CA LEU A 231 43.99 -15.66 -14.44
C LEU A 231 45.07 -15.64 -15.54
N LYS A 232 46.17 -14.92 -15.33
CA LYS A 232 47.28 -14.86 -16.30
C LYS A 232 47.91 -16.23 -16.53
N ALA A 233 48.11 -17.02 -15.46
CA ALA A 233 48.62 -18.38 -15.56
C ALA A 233 47.65 -19.28 -16.36
N LYS A 234 46.35 -19.20 -16.08
CA LYS A 234 45.34 -19.94 -16.84
C LYS A 234 45.22 -19.47 -18.29
N ILE A 235 45.36 -18.17 -18.57
CA ILE A 235 45.40 -17.66 -19.95
C ILE A 235 46.62 -18.22 -20.69
N ALA A 236 47.80 -18.21 -20.07
CA ALA A 236 49.00 -18.78 -20.67
C ALA A 236 48.87 -20.28 -20.94
N GLU A 237 48.17 -21.03 -20.07
CA GLU A 237 47.89 -22.46 -20.23
C GLU A 237 46.80 -22.76 -21.28
N GLU A 238 45.73 -21.97 -21.30
CA GLU A 238 44.59 -22.14 -22.21
C GLU A 238 44.84 -21.61 -23.62
N PHE A 239 45.62 -20.54 -23.75
CA PHE A 239 45.98 -19.90 -25.02
C PHE A 239 47.42 -20.20 -25.45
N ALA A 240 48.05 -21.27 -24.95
CA ALA A 240 49.32 -21.72 -25.49
C ALA A 240 49.15 -22.17 -26.95
N ASP A 241 50.07 -21.76 -27.83
CA ASP A 241 50.02 -22.02 -29.29
C ASP A 241 49.93 -23.53 -29.64
N ASN A 242 50.33 -24.41 -28.72
CA ASN A 242 50.30 -25.87 -28.88
C ASN A 242 49.16 -26.58 -28.12
N LYS A 243 48.19 -25.82 -27.58
CA LYS A 243 46.97 -26.26 -26.89
C LYS A 243 46.34 -27.52 -27.49
N PHE A 244 45.96 -27.37 -28.75
CA PHE A 244 45.11 -28.29 -29.48
C PHE A 244 45.91 -29.33 -30.30
N ASN A 245 47.24 -29.26 -30.25
CA ASN A 245 48.17 -30.18 -30.92
C ASN A 245 48.49 -31.42 -30.08
N LYS A 246 47.51 -31.97 -29.36
CA LYS A 246 47.67 -33.22 -28.60
C LYS A 246 47.49 -34.44 -29.52
N VAL A 247 48.62 -34.90 -30.04
CA VAL A 247 49.11 -36.24 -30.48
C VAL A 247 48.17 -37.35 -30.98
N ASP A 248 46.87 -37.41 -30.68
CA ASP A 248 46.07 -38.63 -30.93
C ASP A 248 44.94 -38.49 -31.97
N ALA A 249 45.01 -37.49 -32.87
CA ALA A 249 44.21 -37.48 -34.09
C ALA A 249 45.10 -37.88 -35.27
N GLY A 250 45.03 -39.15 -35.67
CA GLY A 250 45.88 -39.81 -36.67
C GLY A 250 45.77 -39.29 -38.11
N LYS A 251 46.00 -37.99 -38.34
CA LYS A 251 46.21 -37.40 -39.65
C LYS A 251 47.50 -36.57 -39.62
N SER A 252 48.50 -37.08 -40.31
CA SER A 252 49.82 -36.49 -40.46
C SER A 252 49.73 -35.09 -41.09
N GLY A 253 50.13 -34.06 -40.35
CA GLY A 253 50.70 -32.82 -40.93
C GLY A 253 49.88 -31.54 -40.83
N GLU A 254 48.64 -31.55 -40.31
CA GLU A 254 47.83 -30.33 -40.16
C GLU A 254 47.85 -29.84 -38.71
N GLN A 255 48.18 -28.56 -38.51
CA GLN A 255 48.11 -27.93 -37.19
C GLN A 255 46.62 -27.82 -36.79
N ASN A 256 46.24 -28.42 -35.67
CA ASN A 256 44.87 -28.31 -35.16
C ASN A 256 44.69 -26.89 -34.61
N MET A 257 44.06 -26.02 -35.39
CA MET A 257 43.86 -24.62 -35.02
C MET A 257 42.57 -24.41 -34.20
N SER A 258 41.70 -25.43 -34.10
CA SER A 258 40.38 -25.33 -33.50
C SER A 258 40.09 -26.40 -32.45
N LEU A 259 39.22 -26.06 -31.49
CA LEU A 259 38.71 -27.00 -30.47
C LEU A 259 38.07 -28.24 -31.12
N TRP A 260 37.34 -28.03 -32.21
CA TRP A 260 36.62 -29.07 -32.95
C TRP A 260 37.55 -30.07 -33.65
N ASP A 261 38.76 -29.63 -34.02
CA ASP A 261 39.75 -30.49 -34.67
C ASP A 261 40.44 -31.41 -33.65
N SER A 262 40.56 -30.95 -32.39
CA SER A 262 41.21 -31.72 -31.30
C SER A 262 40.26 -32.60 -30.48
N LEU A 263 39.06 -32.10 -30.14
CA LEU A 263 38.09 -32.78 -29.27
C LEU A 263 36.89 -33.34 -30.05
N GLY A 264 36.81 -33.07 -31.36
CA GLY A 264 35.67 -33.43 -32.19
C GLY A 264 34.50 -32.46 -32.07
N ALA A 265 33.46 -32.72 -32.87
CA ALA A 265 32.17 -32.03 -32.78
C ALA A 265 31.56 -32.22 -31.37
N PRO A 266 30.74 -31.28 -30.89
CA PRO A 266 30.15 -31.41 -29.56
C PRO A 266 29.17 -32.58 -29.61
N ASP A 267 29.04 -33.30 -28.49
CA ASP A 267 28.16 -34.46 -28.41
C ASP A 267 26.74 -34.13 -28.91
N GLY A 268 26.34 -34.78 -30.01
CA GLY A 268 24.98 -34.70 -30.52
C GLY A 268 24.02 -35.58 -29.73
N ILE A 269 22.72 -35.44 -29.98
CA ILE A 269 21.69 -36.30 -29.37
C ILE A 269 21.97 -37.78 -29.69
N LYS A 270 22.41 -38.09 -30.92
CA LYS A 270 22.78 -39.45 -31.33
C LYS A 270 23.94 -39.99 -30.51
N ASP A 271 24.95 -39.16 -30.22
CA ASP A 271 26.13 -39.57 -29.47
C ASP A 271 25.80 -39.76 -27.99
N MET A 272 24.97 -38.88 -27.40
CA MET A 272 24.45 -39.07 -26.03
C MET A 272 23.65 -40.36 -25.88
N VAL A 273 22.79 -40.67 -26.87
CA VAL A 273 22.02 -41.92 -26.89
C VAL A 273 22.95 -43.12 -27.04
N ASN A 274 23.87 -43.09 -28.00
CA ASN A 274 24.84 -44.18 -28.23
C ASN A 274 25.74 -44.42 -27.00
N LYS A 275 26.17 -43.36 -26.32
CA LYS A 275 26.89 -43.45 -25.04
C LYS A 275 26.01 -44.06 -23.95
N SER A 276 24.71 -43.77 -23.91
CA SER A 276 23.80 -44.34 -22.89
C SER A 276 23.50 -45.83 -23.09
N THR A 277 23.47 -46.32 -24.33
CA THR A 277 23.19 -47.73 -24.66
C THR A 277 24.44 -48.59 -24.58
N VAL A 278 24.59 -49.36 -23.50
CA VAL A 278 25.61 -50.41 -23.39
C VAL A 278 25.04 -51.70 -23.96
N SER A 279 25.63 -52.23 -25.03
CA SER A 279 25.22 -53.52 -25.61
C SER A 279 25.81 -54.66 -24.77
N PRO A 280 25.02 -55.67 -24.36
CA PRO A 280 25.52 -56.81 -23.57
C PRO A 280 26.58 -57.69 -24.28
N ARG A 281 26.89 -57.41 -25.56
CA ARG A 281 27.84 -58.17 -26.39
C ARG A 281 29.20 -57.49 -26.56
N MET A 282 29.45 -56.36 -25.89
CA MET A 282 30.73 -55.63 -25.98
C MET A 282 31.86 -56.42 -25.30
N ARG A 283 33.05 -56.44 -25.92
CA ARG A 283 34.25 -57.08 -25.37
C ARG A 283 35.08 -56.06 -24.60
N GLU A 284 35.90 -56.52 -23.66
CA GLU A 284 36.75 -55.70 -22.79
C GLU A 284 37.74 -54.80 -23.58
N GLN A 285 38.06 -55.15 -24.83
CA GLN A 285 38.94 -54.38 -25.72
C GLN A 285 38.22 -53.27 -26.52
N ASP A 286 36.89 -53.14 -26.41
CA ASP A 286 36.16 -52.10 -27.11
C ASP A 286 36.26 -50.76 -26.34
N PRO A 287 36.59 -49.63 -26.98
CA PRO A 287 36.70 -48.33 -26.30
C PRO A 287 35.38 -47.86 -25.68
N ALA A 288 34.25 -48.38 -26.16
CA ALA A 288 32.93 -48.16 -25.58
C ALA A 288 32.73 -48.88 -24.22
N TYR A 289 33.45 -49.97 -23.97
CA TYR A 289 33.42 -50.71 -22.71
C TYR A 289 34.19 -49.96 -21.62
N GLU A 290 35.40 -49.47 -21.92
CA GLU A 290 36.19 -48.65 -20.99
C GLU A 290 35.43 -47.38 -20.57
N ALA A 291 34.84 -46.66 -21.54
CA ALA A 291 34.01 -45.48 -21.24
C ALA A 291 32.74 -45.81 -20.45
N ALA A 292 32.20 -47.04 -20.54
CA ALA A 292 31.10 -47.48 -19.68
C ALA A 292 31.58 -47.77 -18.25
N TRP A 293 32.74 -48.44 -18.11
CA TRP A 293 33.37 -48.74 -16.83
C TRP A 293 33.73 -47.47 -16.05
N GLU A 294 34.36 -46.48 -16.69
CA GLU A 294 34.70 -45.20 -16.04
C GLU A 294 33.46 -44.47 -15.52
N ARG A 295 32.35 -44.49 -16.28
CA ARG A 295 31.08 -43.90 -15.85
C ARG A 295 30.49 -44.64 -14.66
N ASP A 296 30.60 -45.96 -14.62
CA ASP A 296 30.13 -46.73 -13.48
C ASP A 296 31.00 -46.50 -12.24
N GLN A 297 32.32 -46.35 -12.40
CA GLN A 297 33.22 -45.91 -11.32
C GLN A 297 32.83 -44.52 -10.79
N GLU A 298 32.56 -43.55 -11.68
CA GLU A 298 32.07 -42.24 -11.27
C GLU A 298 30.72 -42.31 -10.55
N ARG A 299 29.80 -43.15 -11.02
CA ARG A 299 28.48 -43.33 -10.38
C ARG A 299 28.64 -43.96 -9.00
N MET A 300 29.46 -45.01 -8.88
CA MET A 300 29.75 -45.65 -7.60
C MET A 300 30.39 -44.65 -6.63
N LYS A 301 31.33 -43.83 -7.12
CA LYS A 301 31.92 -42.73 -6.35
C LYS A 301 30.85 -41.74 -5.89
N ARG A 302 30.00 -41.23 -6.79
CA ARG A 302 28.90 -40.30 -6.44
C ARG A 302 27.91 -40.90 -5.44
N VAL A 303 27.63 -42.20 -5.54
CA VAL A 303 26.76 -42.92 -4.59
C VAL A 303 27.44 -43.02 -3.22
N ALA A 304 28.72 -43.41 -3.19
CA ALA A 304 29.50 -43.46 -1.95
C ALA A 304 29.60 -42.07 -1.28
N GLU A 305 29.82 -41.02 -2.06
CA GLU A 305 29.87 -39.63 -1.57
C GLU A 305 28.53 -39.19 -0.96
N LYS A 306 27.41 -39.45 -1.67
CA LYS A 306 26.07 -39.10 -1.15
C LYS A 306 25.68 -39.88 0.11
N LEU A 307 26.12 -41.13 0.23
CA LEU A 307 25.83 -41.96 1.39
C LEU A 307 26.73 -41.63 2.59
N SER A 308 28.00 -41.30 2.34
CA SER A 308 28.97 -40.96 3.40
C SER A 308 28.91 -39.50 3.83
N GLY A 309 28.32 -38.61 3.03
CA GLY A 309 28.23 -37.17 3.30
C GLY A 309 29.56 -36.42 3.10
N GLY A 310 30.55 -37.07 2.48
CA GLY A 310 31.87 -36.50 2.16
C GLY A 310 32.17 -36.61 0.66
N LYS A 311 33.08 -35.76 0.17
CA LYS A 311 33.63 -35.86 -1.19
C LYS A 311 34.98 -36.56 -1.15
N ILE A 312 35.18 -37.58 -1.98
CA ILE A 312 36.38 -38.43 -2.06
C ILE A 312 37.15 -38.11 -3.35
#